data_AF-A0A9E0I0X3-F1
#
_entry.id   AF-A0A9E0I0X3-F1
#
_cell.length_a   1.000
_cell.length_b   1.000
_cell.length_c   1.000
_cell.angle_alpha   90.00
_cell.angle_beta   90.00
_cell.angle_gamma   90.00
#
_symmetry.space_group_name_H-M   'P 1'
#
loop_
_entity.id
_entity.type
_entity.pdbx_description
1 polymer ?
#
loop_
_entity_poly.entity_id
_entity_poly.type
_entity_poly.pdbx_seq_one_letter_code
_entity_poly.pdbx_strand_id
1 'polypeptide(L)'
;ILSPFGTPIYLFGASGDQPTGANGSYLLQWEMVKWLKEHGAKTYDLGGIDAEGNPSVTRFKFGLAGKNGREVTLLPAYEIGDNVANRLAIKGVEALRRLKKGAK
;
A
#
# COMPACT_ATOMS: atom_id res chain seq x y z
N ILE A 1 1.27 14.61 6.11
CA ILE A 1 2.11 14.13 4.98
C ILE A 1 3.33 13.33 5.47
N LEU A 2 3.63 13.32 6.78
CA LEU A 2 4.65 12.45 7.35
C LEU A 2 3.96 11.29 8.09
N SER A 3 4.41 10.06 7.85
CA SER A 3 4.05 8.91 8.69
C SER A 3 4.66 9.11 10.10
N PRO A 4 4.25 8.33 11.13
CA PRO A 4 4.82 8.44 12.48
C PRO A 4 6.35 8.25 12.55
N PHE A 5 7.00 7.86 11.45
CA PHE A 5 8.45 7.69 11.33
C PHE A 5 9.15 8.76 10.47
N GLY A 6 8.47 9.86 10.11
CA GLY A 6 9.05 10.95 9.33
C GLY A 6 9.23 10.65 7.84
N THR A 7 8.73 9.51 7.35
CA THR A 7 8.72 9.18 5.93
C THR A 7 7.54 9.86 5.23
N PRO A 8 7.77 10.62 4.14
CA PRO A 8 6.71 11.13 3.29
C PRO A 8 5.88 9.99 2.67
N ILE A 9 4.57 10.15 2.64
CA ILE A 9 3.63 9.12 2.15
C ILE A 9 2.75 9.64 1.00
N TYR A 10 2.59 8.83 -0.04
CA TYR A 10 1.57 8.98 -1.07
C TYR A 10 0.21 8.59 -0.50
N LEU A 11 -0.41 9.50 0.24
CA LEU A 11 -1.62 9.21 1.00
C LEU A 11 -2.87 9.04 0.11
N PHE A 12 -3.02 9.91 -0.90
CA PHE A 12 -4.18 9.92 -1.79
C PHE A 12 -3.77 10.15 -3.22
N GLY A 13 -4.50 9.49 -4.12
CA GLY A 13 -4.35 9.59 -5.56
C GLY A 13 -5.70 9.55 -6.23
N ALA A 14 -5.93 10.47 -7.16
CA ALA A 14 -7.09 10.45 -8.04
C ALA A 14 -6.63 10.75 -9.46
N SER A 15 -7.23 10.07 -10.42
CA SER A 15 -7.12 10.36 -11.84
C SER A 15 -8.53 10.42 -12.41
N GLY A 16 -8.77 11.33 -13.35
CA GLY A 16 -10.04 11.38 -14.07
C GLY A 16 -10.25 10.15 -14.96
N ASP A 17 -11.50 9.92 -15.34
CA ASP A 17 -11.91 8.73 -16.12
C ASP A 17 -11.45 8.76 -17.58
N GLN A 18 -11.04 9.94 -18.07
CA GLN A 18 -10.57 10.10 -19.44
C GLN A 18 -9.07 9.80 -19.52
N PRO A 19 -8.65 8.75 -20.27
CA PRO A 19 -7.24 8.51 -20.53
C PRO A 19 -6.70 9.65 -21.42
N THR A 20 -6.02 10.61 -20.82
CA THR A 20 -5.51 11.80 -21.53
C THR A 20 -4.26 11.50 -22.37
N GLY A 21 -3.73 10.28 -22.35
CA GLY A 21 -2.43 9.92 -22.92
C GLY A 21 -1.22 10.60 -22.24
N ALA A 22 -1.46 11.56 -21.35
CA ALA A 22 -0.45 12.48 -20.84
C ALA A 22 0.32 11.97 -19.60
N ASN A 23 0.12 10.72 -19.17
CA ASN A 23 0.75 10.16 -17.97
C ASN A 23 0.73 11.12 -16.76
N GLY A 24 -0.36 11.88 -16.58
CA GLY A 24 -0.41 13.00 -15.63
C GLY A 24 -0.09 12.61 -14.18
N SER A 25 -0.54 11.41 -13.75
CA SER A 25 -0.19 10.88 -12.43
C SER A 25 1.30 10.65 -12.26
N TYR A 26 2.03 10.23 -13.31
CA TYR A 26 3.48 10.09 -13.25
C TYR A 26 4.15 11.45 -13.12
N LEU A 27 3.72 12.46 -13.89
CA LEU A 27 4.28 13.80 -13.81
C LEU A 27 4.11 14.38 -12.40
N LEU A 28 2.89 14.33 -11.86
CA LEU A 28 2.59 14.82 -10.52
C LEU A 28 3.47 14.14 -9.46
N GLN A 29 3.58 12.81 -9.52
CA GLN A 29 4.39 12.08 -8.54
C GLN A 29 5.90 12.29 -8.75
N TRP A 30 6.36 12.54 -9.97
CA TRP A 30 7.75 12.87 -10.23
C TRP A 30 8.13 14.25 -9.67
N GLU A 31 7.25 15.24 -9.79
CA GLU A 31 7.42 16.53 -9.12
C GLU A 31 7.49 16.37 -7.59
N MET A 32 6.66 15.49 -7.02
CA MET A 32 6.73 15.17 -5.59
C MET A 32 8.08 14.54 -5.21
N VAL A 33 8.59 13.60 -6.01
CA VAL A 33 9.91 12.99 -5.77
C VAL A 33 11.02 14.05 -5.79
N LYS A 34 11.00 14.99 -6.74
CA LYS A 34 11.98 16.08 -6.79
C LYS A 34 11.89 16.96 -5.53
N TRP A 35 10.69 17.41 -5.18
CA TRP A 35 10.45 18.25 -4.00
C TRP A 35 10.94 17.56 -2.73
N LEU A 36 10.62 16.27 -2.55
CA LEU A 36 11.06 15.49 -1.39
C LEU A 36 12.59 15.38 -1.30
N LYS A 37 13.27 15.19 -2.43
CA LYS A 37 14.74 15.15 -2.47
C LYS A 37 15.36 16.49 -2.08
N GLU A 38 14.79 17.60 -2.54
CA GLU A 38 15.23 18.95 -2.17
C GLU A 38 15.05 19.23 -0.67
N HIS A 39 14.07 18.57 -0.03
CA HIS A 39 13.78 18.70 1.40
C HIS A 39 14.43 17.59 2.24
N GLY A 40 15.41 16.85 1.69
CA GLY A 40 16.22 15.88 2.43
C GLY A 40 15.55 14.55 2.73
N ALA A 41 14.40 14.26 2.13
CA ALA A 41 13.76 12.96 2.28
C ALA A 41 14.58 11.86 1.57
N LYS A 42 14.84 10.77 2.28
CA LYS A 42 15.59 9.60 1.77
C LYS A 42 14.67 8.53 1.18
N THR A 43 13.40 8.59 1.53
CA THR A 43 12.39 7.59 1.20
C THR A 43 11.10 8.29 0.80
N TYR A 44 10.34 7.65 -0.09
CA TYR A 44 8.99 8.04 -0.42
C TYR A 44 8.12 6.79 -0.42
N ASP A 45 7.19 6.71 0.50
CA ASP A 45 6.32 5.55 0.67
C ASP A 45 5.10 5.68 -0.27
N LEU A 46 5.00 4.75 -1.22
CA LEU A 46 3.92 4.71 -2.20
C LEU A 46 2.67 3.96 -1.70
N GLY A 47 2.69 3.47 -0.46
CA GLY A 47 1.64 2.67 0.17
C GLY A 47 1.55 1.24 -0.36
N GLY A 48 0.53 0.50 0.10
CA GLY A 48 0.35 -0.92 -0.23
C GLY A 48 0.10 -1.20 -1.71
N ILE A 49 0.48 -2.41 -2.15
CA ILE A 49 0.26 -2.93 -3.50
C ILE A 49 -0.72 -4.11 -3.46
N ASP A 50 -1.44 -4.32 -4.56
CA ASP A 50 -2.31 -5.47 -4.77
C ASP A 50 -2.25 -5.84 -6.26
N ALA A 51 -1.40 -6.80 -6.59
CA ALA A 51 -1.15 -7.18 -7.98
C ALA A 51 -2.33 -7.92 -8.62
N GLU A 52 -3.17 -8.58 -7.82
CA GLU A 52 -4.33 -9.35 -8.30
C GLU A 52 -5.59 -8.47 -8.36
N GLY A 53 -5.90 -7.76 -7.28
CA GLY A 53 -7.09 -6.91 -7.19
C GLY A 53 -6.93 -5.54 -7.83
N ASN A 54 -5.69 -5.04 -7.99
CA ASN A 54 -5.42 -3.74 -8.60
C ASN A 54 -4.08 -3.69 -9.39
N PRO A 55 -3.96 -4.45 -10.48
CA PRO A 55 -2.71 -4.57 -11.24
C PRO A 55 -2.23 -3.23 -11.82
N SER A 56 -3.15 -2.36 -12.24
CA SER A 56 -2.83 -1.05 -12.85
C SER A 56 -2.15 -0.11 -11.87
N VAL A 57 -2.67 0.01 -10.64
CA VAL A 57 -2.06 0.84 -9.59
C VAL A 57 -0.72 0.24 -9.13
N THR A 58 -0.64 -1.08 -9.03
CA THR A 58 0.61 -1.77 -8.70
C THR A 58 1.69 -1.51 -9.75
N ARG A 59 1.36 -1.64 -11.04
CA ARG A 59 2.26 -1.32 -12.15
C ARG A 59 2.71 0.15 -12.14
N PHE A 60 1.79 1.07 -11.84
CA PHE A 60 2.11 2.49 -11.68
C PHE A 60 3.16 2.71 -10.59
N LYS A 61 2.96 2.13 -9.40
CA LYS A 61 3.88 2.27 -8.26
C LYS A 61 5.26 1.70 -8.57
N PHE A 62 5.33 0.54 -9.23
CA PHE A 62 6.60 -0.04 -9.67
C PHE A 62 7.30 0.82 -10.73
N GLY A 63 6.55 1.32 -11.71
CA GLY A 63 7.08 2.24 -12.72
C GLY A 63 7.67 3.51 -12.09
N LEU A 64 6.98 4.08 -11.11
CA LEU A 64 7.42 5.28 -10.39
C LEU A 64 8.64 5.02 -9.49
N ALA A 65 8.67 3.89 -8.78
CA ALA A 65 9.76 3.53 -7.88
C ALA A 65 11.07 3.19 -8.62
N GLY A 66 10.96 2.72 -9.87
CA GLY A 66 12.09 2.36 -10.71
C GLY A 66 12.99 1.30 -10.07
N LYS A 67 14.28 1.31 -10.42
CA LYS A 67 15.25 0.28 -9.98
C LYS A 67 15.58 0.31 -8.48
N ASN A 68 15.29 1.42 -7.80
CA ASN A 68 15.57 1.60 -6.37
C ASN A 68 14.35 1.31 -5.49
N GLY A 69 13.21 0.97 -6.09
CA GLY A 69 12.01 0.55 -5.39
C GLY A 69 12.24 -0.71 -4.58
N ARG A 70 11.59 -0.79 -3.42
CA ARG A 70 11.61 -1.97 -2.56
C ARG A 70 10.20 -2.22 -2.06
N GLU A 71 9.74 -3.45 -2.23
CA GLU A 71 8.54 -3.93 -1.55
C GLU A 71 8.89 -4.18 -0.08
N VAL A 72 8.05 -3.66 0.82
CA VAL A 72 8.23 -3.83 2.26
C VAL A 72 6.99 -4.56 2.78
N THR A 73 7.21 -5.77 3.30
CA THR A 73 6.17 -6.50 4.02
C THR A 73 6.22 -6.09 5.47
N LEU A 74 5.14 -5.45 5.95
CA LEU A 74 4.98 -5.13 7.36
C LEU A 74 4.63 -6.38 8.16
N LEU A 75 4.89 -6.33 9.46
CA LEU A 75 4.39 -7.36 10.36
C LEU A 75 2.86 -7.47 10.23
N PRO A 76 2.31 -8.70 10.23
CA PRO A 76 0.87 -8.86 10.19
C PRO A 76 0.25 -8.26 11.46
N ALA A 77 -1.04 -7.93 11.38
CA ALA A 77 -1.78 -7.57 12.57
C ALA A 77 -1.81 -8.78 13.53
N TYR A 78 -1.39 -8.56 14.77
CA TYR A 78 -1.52 -9.53 15.84
C TYR A 78 -2.65 -9.11 16.77
N GLU A 79 -3.53 -10.05 17.10
CA GLU A 79 -4.57 -9.83 18.10
C GLU A 79 -4.13 -10.46 19.42
N ILE A 80 -4.18 -9.66 20.50
CA ILE A 80 -3.94 -10.13 21.86
C ILE A 80 -5.31 -10.24 22.53
N GLY A 81 -5.74 -11.48 22.76
CA GLY A 81 -6.96 -11.76 23.52
C GLY A 81 -6.65 -12.09 24.96
N ASP A 82 -7.19 -11.29 25.88
CA ASP A 82 -6.99 -11.44 27.33
C ASP A 82 -7.76 -12.64 27.94
N ASN A 83 -8.68 -13.24 27.18
CA ASN A 83 -9.49 -14.39 27.60
C ASN A 83 -9.41 -15.54 26.58
N VAL A 84 -9.19 -16.76 27.09
CA VAL A 84 -9.14 -18.01 26.31
C VAL A 84 -10.42 -18.24 25.52
N ALA A 85 -11.59 -17.91 26.10
CA ALA A 85 -12.88 -18.08 25.42
C ALA A 85 -12.99 -17.21 24.16
N ASN A 86 -12.58 -15.94 24.26
CA ASN A 86 -12.56 -15.01 23.13
C ASN A 86 -11.58 -15.47 22.04
N ARG A 87 -10.39 -15.93 22.45
CA ARG A 87 -9.38 -16.44 21.52
C ARG A 87 -9.86 -17.65 20.73
N LEU A 88 -10.60 -18.57 21.36
CA LEU A 88 -11.19 -19.72 20.68
C LEU A 88 -12.30 -19.30 19.72
N ALA A 89 -13.16 -18.35 20.12
CA ALA A 89 -14.22 -17.83 19.26
C ALA A 89 -13.66 -17.17 17.99
N ILE A 90 -12.66 -16.29 18.13
CA ILE A 90 -12.01 -15.61 16.99
C ILE A 90 -11.38 -16.64 16.05
N LYS A 91 -10.58 -17.58 16.58
CA LYS A 91 -9.97 -18.65 15.77
C LYS A 91 -11.00 -19.50 15.02
N GLY A 92 -12.13 -19.81 15.65
CA GLY A 92 -13.23 -20.54 15.01
C GLY A 92 -13.83 -19.77 13.83
N VAL A 93 -14.09 -18.47 14.01
CA VAL A 93 -14.61 -17.59 12.94
C VAL A 93 -13.60 -17.45 11.80
N GLU A 94 -12.32 -17.28 12.11
CA GLU A 94 -11.27 -17.20 11.08
C GLU A 94 -11.13 -18.50 10.28
N ALA A 95 -11.20 -19.66 10.93
CA ALA A 95 -11.17 -20.95 10.27
C ALA A 95 -12.36 -21.10 9.30
N LEU A 96 -13.58 -20.74 9.74
CA LEU A 96 -14.77 -20.73 8.89
C LEU A 96 -14.63 -19.77 7.69
N ARG A 97 -14.06 -18.57 7.90
CA ARG A 97 -13.80 -17.62 6.81
C ARG A 97 -12.79 -18.15 5.79
N ARG A 98 -11.74 -18.85 6.24
CA ARG A 98 -10.73 -19.47 5.35
C ARG A 98 -11.33 -20.59 4.52
N LEU A 99 -12.13 -21.47 5.13
CA LEU A 99 -12.86 -22.52 4.41
C LEU A 99 -13.78 -21.93 3.34
N LYS A 100 -14.47 -20.83 3.65
CA LYS A 100 -15.35 -20.14 2.69
C LYS A 100 -14.60 -19.44 1.56
N LYS A 101 -13.38 -18.94 1.80
CA LYS A 101 -12.51 -18.34 0.76
C LYS A 101 -11.83 -19.37 -0.13
N GLY A 102 -11.45 -20.54 0.39
CA GLY A 102 -10.83 -21.62 -0.38
C GLY A 102 -11.79 -22.50 -1.17
N ALA A 103 -13.11 -22.38 -0.92
CA ALA A 103 -14.16 -23.05 -1.67
C ALA A 103 -14.66 -22.26 -2.89
N LYS A 104 -13.99 -21.16 -3.23
CA LYS A 104 -14.28 -20.28 -4.37
C LYS A 104 -13.06 -20.19 -5.25
#